data_AF-A0A6N7Q709-F1
#
_entry.id   AF-A0A6N7Q709-F1
#
_cell.length_a   1.000
_cell.length_b   1.000
_cell.length_c   1.000
_cell.angle_alpha   90.00
_cell.angle_beta   90.00
_cell.angle_gamma   90.00
#
_symmetry.space_group_name_H-M   'P 1'
#
loop_
_entity.id
_entity.type
_entity.pdbx_description
1 polymer ?
#
loop_
_entity_poly.entity_id
_entity_poly.type
_entity_poly.pdbx_seq_one_letter_code
_entity_poly.pdbx_strand_id
1 'polypeptide(L)'
;MIARLTPDDLSGSGEKPVTPAVQLELGVSALLDGLAFDEEGGLWTPLANGQLGRFAPSQLSASGTVTPETVLSTSELGAAHGVAIYPAPAGLPLHHRLP
;
A
#
# COMPACT_ATOMS: atom_id res chain seq x y z
N MET A 1 5.01 3.27 -8.38
CA MET A 1 5.26 1.82 -8.25
C MET A 1 5.23 1.46 -6.78
N ILE A 2 4.61 0.34 -6.42
CA ILE A 2 4.71 -0.27 -5.08
C ILE A 2 5.62 -1.48 -5.22
N ALA A 3 6.69 -1.55 -4.42
CA ALA A 3 7.60 -2.69 -4.40
C ALA A 3 7.50 -3.43 -3.08
N ARG A 4 7.52 -4.77 -3.14
CA ARG A 4 7.63 -5.61 -1.95
C ARG A 4 9.08 -6.06 -1.80
N LEU A 5 9.67 -5.70 -0.66
CA LEU A 5 11.01 -6.09 -0.28
C LEU A 5 10.97 -7.34 0.62
N THR A 6 11.88 -8.26 0.37
CA THR A 6 12.14 -9.43 1.22
C THR A 6 13.14 -9.06 2.34
N PRO A 7 13.26 -9.88 3.41
CA PRO A 7 14.32 -9.70 4.39
C PRO A 7 15.72 -9.68 3.76
N ASP A 8 15.96 -10.48 2.72
CA ASP A 8 17.23 -10.51 2.00
C ASP A 8 17.48 -9.19 1.25
N ASP A 9 16.44 -8.60 0.64
CA ASP A 9 16.48 -7.27 0.02
C ASP A 9 16.81 -6.16 1.02
N LEU A 10 16.55 -6.38 2.32
CA LEU A 10 16.81 -5.40 3.40
C LEU A 10 18.09 -5.69 4.19
N SER A 11 18.78 -6.81 3.92
CA SER A 11 19.97 -7.22 4.68
C SER A 11 21.22 -6.35 4.40
N GLY A 12 22.13 -6.25 5.37
CA GLY A 12 23.39 -5.51 5.21
C GLY A 12 23.29 -4.00 5.46
N SER A 13 24.32 -3.27 5.02
CA SER A 13 24.45 -1.82 5.22
C SER A 13 25.07 -1.15 3.99
N GLY A 14 24.83 0.16 3.82
CA GLY A 14 25.34 0.93 2.69
C GLY A 14 24.44 0.84 1.45
N GLU A 15 24.85 1.53 0.38
CA GLU A 15 24.13 1.47 -0.90
C GLU A 15 24.32 0.09 -1.53
N LYS A 16 23.21 -0.52 -1.95
CA LYS A 16 23.23 -1.77 -2.71
C LYS A 16 22.17 -1.74 -3.80
N PRO A 17 22.43 -2.35 -4.97
CA PRO A 17 21.40 -2.53 -5.96
C PRO A 17 20.37 -3.55 -5.46
N VAL A 18 19.09 -3.18 -5.49
CA VAL A 18 17.96 -4.07 -5.17
C VAL A 18 17.02 -4.07 -6.37
N THR A 19 16.70 -5.26 -6.88
CA THR A 19 15.63 -5.46 -7.86
C THR A 19 14.53 -6.28 -7.18
N PRO A 20 13.48 -5.64 -6.66
CA PRO A 20 12.39 -6.35 -6.00
C PRO A 20 11.73 -7.32 -6.97
N ALA A 21 11.52 -8.58 -6.56
CA ALA A 21 10.86 -9.58 -7.40
C ALA A 21 9.38 -9.25 -7.66
N VAL A 22 8.77 -8.50 -6.74
CA VAL A 22 7.37 -8.07 -6.78
C VAL A 22 7.32 -6.56 -6.95
N GLN A 23 6.82 -6.12 -8.11
CA GLN A 23 6.70 -4.72 -8.50
C GLN A 23 5.32 -4.48 -9.07
N LEU A 24 4.50 -3.75 -8.32
CA LEU A 24 3.16 -3.36 -8.73
C LEU A 24 3.21 -1.99 -9.39
N GLU A 25 2.74 -1.96 -10.63
CA GLU A 25 2.53 -0.74 -11.38
C GLU A 25 1.06 -0.36 -11.27
N LEU A 26 0.80 0.86 -10.80
CA LEU A 26 -0.55 1.39 -10.80
C LEU A 26 -0.75 2.09 -12.13
N GLY A 27 -1.78 1.68 -12.89
CA GLY A 27 -2.15 2.29 -14.18
C GLY A 27 -2.73 3.71 -14.07
N VAL A 28 -2.41 4.43 -13.00
CA VAL A 28 -2.88 5.77 -12.68
C VAL A 28 -1.66 6.64 -12.37
N SER A 29 -1.75 7.94 -12.65
CA SER A 29 -0.79 8.94 -12.15
C SER A 29 -1.04 9.23 -10.66
N ALA A 30 -1.08 8.18 -9.84
CA ALA A 30 -1.27 8.33 -8.41
C ALA A 30 0.01 8.91 -7.80
N LEU A 31 -0.15 9.96 -6.99
CA LEU A 31 0.83 10.27 -5.97
C LEU A 31 0.64 9.18 -4.91
N LEU A 32 1.58 8.23 -4.87
CA LEU A 32 1.61 7.17 -3.87
C LEU A 32 2.00 7.78 -2.52
N ASP A 33 1.06 8.51 -1.94
CA ASP A 33 1.21 9.15 -0.65
C ASP A 33 0.40 8.35 0.37
N GLY A 34 1.11 7.63 1.24
CA GLY A 34 0.50 6.87 2.33
C GLY A 34 -0.05 5.49 1.93
N LEU A 35 0.26 4.54 2.80
CA LEU A 35 -0.07 3.13 2.66
C LEU A 35 -0.62 2.64 4.01
N ALA A 36 -1.75 1.93 4.00
CA ALA A 36 -2.30 1.29 5.18
C ALA A 36 -2.79 -0.11 4.85
N PHE A 37 -2.40 -1.10 5.64
CA PHE A 37 -2.99 -2.43 5.53
C PHE A 37 -4.25 -2.51 6.38
N ASP A 38 -5.27 -3.24 5.95
CA ASP A 38 -6.43 -3.60 6.76
C ASP A 38 -6.29 -4.97 7.44
N GLU A 39 -7.32 -5.41 8.16
CA GLU A 39 -7.32 -6.69 8.91
C GLU A 39 -7.21 -7.93 8.02
N GLU A 40 -7.63 -7.84 6.77
CA GLU A 40 -7.52 -8.94 5.80
C GLU A 40 -6.17 -8.94 5.06
N GLY A 41 -5.29 -7.98 5.37
CA GLY A 41 -3.99 -7.80 4.71
C GLY A 41 -4.07 -7.09 3.35
N GLY A 42 -5.20 -6.47 3.03
CA GLY A 42 -5.35 -5.64 1.84
C GLY A 42 -4.66 -4.29 2.04
N LEU A 43 -4.05 -3.76 0.99
CA LEU A 43 -3.34 -2.48 1.01
C LEU A 43 -4.24 -1.37 0.48
N TRP A 44 -4.53 -0.40 1.34
CA TRP A 44 -5.19 0.87 1.01
C TRP A 44 -4.18 1.95 0.67
N THR A 45 -4.44 2.68 -0.42
CA THR A 45 -3.64 3.84 -0.85
C THR A 45 -4.49 4.82 -1.66
N PRO A 46 -4.21 6.13 -1.61
CA PRO A 46 -4.81 7.10 -2.53
C PRO A 46 -4.49 6.79 -3.99
N LEU A 47 -5.44 7.08 -4.88
CA LEU A 47 -5.26 6.95 -6.33
C LEU A 47 -5.28 8.34 -6.99
N ALA A 48 -6.35 8.67 -7.71
CA ALA A 48 -6.62 10.03 -8.16
C ALA A 48 -7.39 10.80 -7.08
N ASN A 49 -7.55 12.12 -7.28
CA ASN A 49 -8.32 12.97 -6.37
C ASN A 49 -9.70 12.38 -6.09
N GLY A 50 -10.03 12.28 -4.80
CA GLY A 50 -11.28 11.71 -4.33
C GLY A 50 -11.33 10.19 -4.32
N GLN A 51 -10.23 9.48 -4.62
CA GLN A 51 -10.23 8.02 -4.73
C GLN A 51 -9.25 7.33 -3.78
N LEU A 52 -9.72 6.28 -3.12
CA LEU A 52 -8.89 5.32 -2.38
C LEU A 52 -9.02 3.94 -3.04
N GLY A 53 -7.89 3.33 -3.36
CA GLY A 53 -7.81 1.97 -3.88
C GLY A 53 -7.41 1.00 -2.78
N ARG A 54 -8.06 -0.16 -2.75
CA ARG A 54 -7.64 -1.32 -1.98
C ARG A 54 -7.13 -2.41 -2.92
N PHE A 55 -5.92 -2.91 -2.65
CA PHE A 55 -5.35 -4.07 -3.31
C PHE A 55 -5.45 -5.29 -2.41
N ALA A 56 -5.97 -6.40 -2.93
CA ALA A 56 -6.07 -7.65 -2.19
C ALA A 56 -4.69 -8.26 -1.91
N PRO A 57 -4.51 -9.08 -0.85
CA PRO A 57 -3.24 -9.74 -0.55
C PRO A 57 -2.66 -10.54 -1.74
N SER A 58 -3.53 -11.17 -2.54
CA SER A 58 -3.13 -11.92 -3.74
C SER A 58 -2.54 -11.01 -4.82
N GLN A 59 -3.04 -9.78 -4.95
CA GLN A 59 -2.53 -8.78 -5.89
C GLN A 59 -1.15 -8.27 -5.46
N LEU A 60 -0.89 -8.19 -4.14
CA LEU A 60 0.39 -7.78 -3.57
C LEU A 60 1.51 -8.81 -3.71
N SER A 61 1.21 -9.98 -4.28
CA SER A 61 2.20 -11.00 -4.62
C SER A 61 2.46 -11.10 -6.13
N ALA A 62 1.80 -10.27 -6.94
CA ALA A 62 1.95 -10.21 -8.39
C ALA A 62 2.84 -9.04 -8.83
N SER A 63 3.38 -9.13 -10.05
CA SER A 63 4.13 -8.05 -10.71
C SER A 63 3.41 -7.55 -11.95
N GLY A 64 3.72 -6.31 -12.34
CA GLY A 64 3.15 -5.63 -13.50
C GLY A 64 2.00 -4.71 -13.13
N THR A 65 1.19 -4.34 -14.13
CA THR A 65 0.05 -3.45 -13.93
C THR A 65 -1.07 -4.16 -13.17
N VAL A 66 -1.52 -3.54 -12.08
CA VAL A 66 -2.59 -4.09 -11.22
C VAL A 66 -3.68 -3.06 -11.02
N THR A 67 -4.94 -3.52 -11.06
CA THR A 67 -6.09 -2.69 -10.69
C THR A 67 -6.50 -2.99 -9.26
N PRO A 68 -6.88 -1.99 -8.45
CA PRO A 68 -7.41 -2.23 -7.11
C PRO A 68 -8.64 -3.15 -7.17
N GLU A 69 -8.76 -4.04 -6.19
CA GLU A 69 -9.96 -4.87 -5.99
C GLU A 69 -11.16 -4.01 -5.59
N THR A 70 -10.95 -3.01 -4.75
CA THR A 70 -11.98 -2.07 -4.32
C THR A 70 -11.54 -0.63 -4.57
N VAL A 71 -12.45 0.21 -5.03
CA VAL A 71 -12.23 1.65 -5.18
C VAL A 71 -13.34 2.41 -4.46
N LEU A 72 -12.96 3.18 -3.45
CA LEU A 72 -13.83 4.19 -2.85
C LEU A 72 -13.67 5.49 -3.63
N SER A 73 -14.77 6.18 -3.95
CA SER A 73 -14.74 7.41 -4.72
C SER A 73 -15.74 8.42 -4.16
N THR A 74 -15.23 9.59 -3.76
CA THR A 74 -16.04 10.74 -3.33
C THR A 74 -15.24 12.03 -3.46
N SER A 75 -15.91 13.12 -3.84
CA SER A 75 -15.29 14.45 -3.90
C SER A 75 -14.81 14.93 -2.52
N GLU A 76 -15.43 14.44 -1.44
CA GLU A 76 -15.15 14.86 -0.06
C GLU A 76 -13.74 14.50 0.42
N LEU A 77 -13.10 13.51 -0.21
CA LEU A 77 -11.73 13.10 0.14
C LEU A 77 -10.66 14.05 -0.40
N GLY A 78 -10.98 14.92 -1.37
CA GLY A 78 -10.03 15.85 -1.96
C GLY A 78 -8.73 15.19 -2.44
N ALA A 79 -7.59 15.84 -2.18
CA ALA A 79 -6.26 15.28 -2.40
C ALA A 79 -5.80 14.52 -1.14
N ALA A 80 -6.36 13.33 -0.89
CA ALA A 80 -5.96 12.50 0.24
C ALA A 80 -4.47 12.11 0.12
N HIS A 81 -3.69 12.36 1.17
CA HIS A 81 -2.25 12.04 1.23
C HIS A 81 -1.92 10.82 2.11
N GLY A 82 -2.91 10.26 2.79
CA GLY A 82 -2.66 9.18 3.73
C GLY A 82 -3.93 8.51 4.19
N VAL A 83 -3.79 7.24 4.56
CA VAL A 83 -4.87 6.42 5.08
C VAL A 83 -4.47 5.95 6.46
N ALA A 84 -5.39 6.06 7.42
CA ALA A 84 -5.26 5.47 8.74
C ALA A 84 -6.52 4.64 9.01
N ILE A 85 -6.33 3.46 9.59
CA ILE A 85 -7.41 2.53 9.91
C ILE A 85 -7.45 2.39 11.42
N TYR A 86 -8.64 2.61 11.99
CA TYR A 86 -8.89 2.51 13.43
C TYR A 86 -10.06 1.56 13.72
N PRO A 87 -9.93 0.61 14.66
CA PRO A 87 -8.70 0.31 15.41
C PRO A 87 -7.56 -0.16 14.49
N ALA A 88 -6.32 -0.03 14.96
CA ALA A 88 -5.17 -0.53 14.20
C ALA A 88 -5.34 -2.04 13.98
N PRO A 89 -5.12 -2.56 12.77
CA PRO A 89 -5.24 -3.99 12.51
C PRO A 89 -4.34 -4.83 13.42
N ALA A 90 -4.89 -5.90 13.97
CA ALA A 90 -4.22 -6.78 14.92
C ALA A 90 -2.89 -7.36 14.41
N GLY A 91 -2.76 -7.54 13.09
CA GLY A 91 -1.59 -8.13 12.45
C GLY A 91 -0.45 -7.16 12.15
N LEU A 92 -0.56 -5.87 12.47
CA LEU A 92 0.47 -4.89 12.12
C LEU A 92 1.42 -4.58 13.29
N PRO A 93 2.71 -4.34 13.02
CA PRO A 93 3.70 -4.00 14.04
C PRO A 93 3.38 -2.69 14.79
N LEU A 94 2.47 -1.86 14.25
CA LEU A 94 1.92 -0.67 14.90
C LEU A 94 0.63 -0.95 15.70
N HIS A 95 0.28 -2.21 16.01
CA HIS A 95 -0.78 -2.53 16.97
C HIS A 95 -0.33 -2.16 18.41
N HIS A 96 -0.14 -0.87 18.63
CA HIS A 96 -0.08 -0.28 19.95
C HIS A 96 -1.53 0.03 20.33
N ARG A 97 -2.06 -0.68 21.33
CA ARG A 97 -3.29 -0.25 22.00
C ARG A 97 -3.00 1.17 22.50
N LEU A 98 -3.71 2.18 21.99
CA LEU A 98 -3.69 3.50 22.64
C LEU A 98 -4.02 3.28 24.14
N PRO A 99 -3.30 3.94 25.06
CA PRO A 99 -3.46 3.74 26.50
C PRO A 99 -4.90 3.96 26.97
#